data_AF-A0A848WI60-F1
#
_entry.id   AF-A0A848WI60-F1
#
_cell.length_a   1.000
_cell.length_b   1.000
_cell.length_c   1.000
_cell.angle_alpha   90.00
_cell.angle_beta   90.00
_cell.angle_gamma   90.00
#
_symmetry.space_group_name_H-M   'P 1'
#
loop_
_entity.id
_entity.type
_entity.pdbx_description
1 polymer ?
#
loop_
_entity_poly.entity_id
_entity_poly.type
_entity_poly.pdbx_seq_one_letter_code
_entity_poly.pdbx_strand_id
1 'polypeptide(L)' 'MAYTSYANDRSASAMTGAQDLFAQMVAYVVNWNQARRTRAALQKLSDHELEDIGLSRGDIDQIASKGRI' A
#
# COMPACT_ATOMS: atom_id res chain seq x y z
N MET A 1 21.49 39.36 27.40
CA MET A 1 22.08 38.13 26.84
C MET A 1 21.00 37.46 26.02
N ALA A 2 21.19 37.39 24.70
CA ALA A 2 20.13 37.15 23.74
C ALA A 2 19.58 35.71 23.78
N TYR A 3 18.26 35.61 23.71
CA TYR A 3 17.48 34.40 23.54
C TYR A 3 17.78 33.76 22.17
N THR A 4 18.08 32.46 22.16
CA THR A 4 17.94 31.65 20.94
C THR A 4 16.66 30.84 21.08
N SER A 5 15.63 31.31 20.38
CA SER A 5 14.42 30.56 20.06
C SER A 5 14.79 29.41 19.12
N TYR A 6 14.53 28.17 19.54
CA TYR A 6 14.53 27.01 18.64
C TYR A 6 13.27 27.05 17.78
N ALA A 7 13.21 28.01 16.85
CA ALA A 7 12.27 27.95 15.75
C ALA A 7 12.78 26.86 14.80
N ASN A 8 12.40 25.63 15.11
CA ASN A 8 12.50 24.53 14.17
C ASN A 8 11.38 24.75 13.15
N ASP A 9 11.65 25.62 12.20
CA ASP A 9 10.85 25.88 11.01
C ASP A 9 10.82 24.61 10.15
N ARG A 10 10.03 23.60 10.56
CA ARG A 10 9.60 22.49 9.69
C ARG A 10 8.52 22.96 8.72
N SER A 11 8.63 24.19 8.24
CA SER A 11 7.83 24.79 7.20
C SER A 11 8.53 24.56 5.85
N ALA A 12 8.70 23.29 5.50
CA ALA A 12 8.97 22.86 4.12
C ALA A 12 7.70 22.23 3.52
N SER A 13 6.54 22.87 3.74
CA SER A 13 5.22 22.37 3.33
C SER A 13 4.61 23.15 2.16
N ALA A 14 5.44 23.79 1.33
CA ALA A 14 4.99 24.54 0.15
C ALA A 14 5.51 23.97 -1.19
N MET A 15 6.47 23.04 -1.18
CA MET A 15 6.90 22.29 -2.38
C MET A 15 6.17 20.92 -2.51
N THR A 16 5.19 20.69 -1.65
CA THR A 16 4.61 19.39 -1.30
C THR A 16 3.51 18.90 -2.24
N GLY A 17 2.71 19.78 -2.88
CA GLY A 17 1.50 19.35 -3.59
C GLY A 17 1.72 18.36 -4.74
N ALA A 18 2.55 18.72 -5.73
CA ALA A 18 2.77 17.86 -6.90
C ALA A 18 3.58 16.60 -6.59
N GLN A 19 4.56 16.70 -5.67
CA GLN A 19 5.36 15.55 -5.24
C GLN A 19 4.54 14.56 -4.40
N ASP A 20 3.63 15.06 -3.56
CA ASP A 20 2.71 14.25 -2.76
C ASP A 20 1.67 13.55 -3.64
N LEU A 21 1.07 14.26 -4.61
CA LEU A 21 0.18 13.65 -5.60
C LEU A 21 0.88 12.55 -6.41
N PHE A 22 2.13 12.79 -6.83
CA PHE A 22 2.92 11.79 -7.53
C PHE A 22 3.20 10.57 -6.63
N ALA A 23 3.61 10.78 -5.39
CA ALA A 23 3.85 9.71 -4.42
C ALA A 23 2.57 8.88 -4.16
N GLN A 24 1.41 9.53 -4.01
CA GLN A 24 0.11 8.88 -3.86
C GLN A 24 -0.28 8.05 -5.09
N MET A 25 -0.06 8.56 -6.30
CA MET A 25 -0.30 7.80 -7.54
C MET A 25 0.59 6.57 -7.63
N VAL A 26 1.89 6.71 -7.33
CA VAL A 26 2.82 5.58 -7.32
C VAL A 26 2.40 4.56 -6.27
N ALA A 27 2.06 4.98 -5.05
CA ALA A 27 1.57 4.10 -4.00
C ALA A 27 0.30 3.35 -4.42
N TYR A 28 -0.64 4.03 -5.07
CA TYR A 28 -1.84 3.40 -5.61
C TYR A 28 -1.52 2.32 -6.65
N VAL A 29 -0.63 2.60 -7.60
CA VAL A 29 -0.22 1.63 -8.63
C VAL A 29 0.50 0.44 -8.01
N VAL A 30 1.39 0.68 -7.04
CA VAL A 30 2.09 -0.39 -6.31
C VAL A 30 1.08 -1.28 -5.58
N ASN A 31 0.12 -0.70 -4.85
CA ASN A 31 -0.90 -1.45 -4.13
C ASN A 31 -1.79 -2.26 -5.06
N TRP A 32 -2.18 -1.69 -6.21
CA TRP A 32 -2.94 -2.40 -7.23
C TRP A 32 -2.14 -3.56 -7.86
N ASN A 33 -0.86 -3.37 -8.11
CA ASN A 33 0.00 -4.41 -8.65
C ASN A 33 0.14 -5.56 -7.65
N GLN A 34 0.39 -5.25 -6.37
CA GLN A 34 0.45 -6.24 -5.31
C GLN A 34 -0.86 -7.03 -5.21
N ALA A 35 -2.01 -6.36 -5.21
CA ALA A 35 -3.32 -7.02 -5.22
C ALA A 35 -3.46 -8.03 -6.38
N ARG A 36 -3.08 -7.62 -7.61
CA ARG A 36 -3.14 -8.50 -8.79
C ARG A 36 -2.16 -9.66 -8.69
N ARG A 37 -0.95 -9.44 -8.20
CA ARG A 37 0.07 -10.49 -8.03
C ARG A 37 -0.35 -11.50 -6.98
N THR A 38 -0.87 -11.06 -5.85
CA THR A 38 -1.44 -11.94 -4.81
C THR A 38 -2.58 -12.78 -5.38
N ARG A 39 -3.53 -12.15 -6.08
CA ARG A 39 -4.62 -12.86 -6.75
C ARG A 39 -4.10 -13.91 -7.73
N ALA A 40 -3.16 -13.55 -8.59
CA ALA A 40 -2.59 -14.48 -9.57
C ALA A 40 -1.78 -15.62 -8.93
N ALA A 41 -1.08 -15.35 -7.82
CA ALA A 41 -0.36 -16.38 -7.08
C ALA A 41 -1.34 -17.38 -6.44
N LEU A 42 -2.39 -16.88 -5.78
CA LEU A 42 -3.41 -17.72 -5.15
C LEU A 42 -4.25 -18.48 -6.19
N GLN A 43 -4.53 -17.88 -7.35
CA GLN A 43 -5.26 -18.55 -8.44
C GLN A 43 -4.47 -19.67 -9.11
N LYS A 44 -3.14 -19.69 -8.98
CA LYS A 44 -2.30 -20.78 -9.49
C LYS A 44 -2.33 -22.01 -8.58
N LEU A 45 -2.66 -21.83 -7.31
CA LEU A 45 -2.84 -22.94 -6.38
C LEU A 45 -4.15 -23.66 -6.69
N SER A 46 -4.11 -24.97 -6.52
CA SER A 46 -5.26 -25.85 -6.60
C SER A 46 -6.16 -25.73 -5.36
N ASP A 47 -7.39 -26.25 -5.45
CA ASP A 47 -8.36 -26.14 -4.35
C ASP A 47 -7.89 -26.85 -3.07
N HIS A 48 -7.13 -27.96 -3.20
CA HIS A 48 -6.55 -28.65 -2.04
C HIS A 48 -5.37 -27.88 -1.44
N GLU A 49 -4.52 -27.25 -2.25
CA GLU A 49 -3.45 -26.39 -1.72
C GLU A 49 -3.99 -25.14 -1.03
N LEU A 50 -5.12 -24.62 -1.49
CA LEU A 50 -5.83 -23.53 -0.81
C LEU A 50 -6.41 -24.03 0.52
N GLU A 51 -7.00 -25.22 0.56
CA GLU A 51 -7.54 -25.83 1.78
C GLU A 51 -6.44 -26.12 2.82
N ASP A 52 -5.25 -26.55 2.39
CA ASP A 52 -4.09 -26.78 3.25
C ASP A 52 -3.65 -25.50 4.00
N ILE A 53 -3.81 -24.32 3.39
CA ILE A 53 -3.54 -23.02 4.01
C ILE A 53 -4.81 -22.38 4.62
N GLY A 54 -5.93 -23.11 4.65
CA GLY A 54 -7.18 -22.68 5.25
C GLY A 54 -7.93 -21.59 4.47
N LEU A 55 -7.74 -21.54 3.15
CA LEU A 55 -8.37 -20.57 2.26
C LEU A 55 -9.36 -21.24 1.30
N SER A 56 -10.43 -20.51 0.97
CA SER A 56 -11.30 -20.86 -0.15
C SER A 56 -11.06 -19.92 -1.35
N ARG A 57 -11.47 -20.35 -2.55
CA ARG A 57 -11.44 -19.50 -3.76
C ARG A 57 -12.18 -18.17 -3.58
N GLY A 58 -13.21 -18.14 -2.73
CA GLY A 58 -13.98 -16.92 -2.43
C GLY A 58 -13.19 -15.88 -1.63
N ASP A 59 -12.22 -16.32 -0.83
CA ASP A 59 -11.42 -15.46 0.04
C ASP A 59 -10.30 -14.73 -0.71
N ILE A 60 -9.90 -15.25 -1.88
CA ILE A 60 -8.82 -14.71 -2.71
C ILE A 60 -9.05 -13.22 -3.04
N ASP A 61 -10.28 -12.85 -3.40
CA ASP A 61 -10.60 -11.47 -3.77
C ASP A 61 -10.59 -10.54 -2.54
N GLN A 62 -10.99 -11.02 -1.35
CA GLN A 62 -10.87 -10.26 -0.10
C GLN A 62 -9.40 -10.04 0.30
N ILE A 63 -8.55 -11.06 0.15
CA ILE A 63 -7.13 -10.97 0.51
C ILE A 63 -6.38 -10.06 -0.46
N ALA A 64 -6.66 -10.18 -1.76
CA ALA A 64 -6.07 -9.32 -2.78
C ALA A 64 -6.42 -7.84 -2.56
N SER A 65 -7.62 -7.53 -2.08
CA SER A 65 -8.09 -6.14 -1.90
C SER A 65 -7.65 -5.48 -0.59
N LYS A 66 -7.14 -6.25 0.39
CA LYS A 66 -6.78 -5.79 1.74
C LYS A 66 -5.62 -4.78 1.80
N GLY A 67 -4.86 -4.64 0.71
CA GLY A 67 -3.72 -3.71 0.60
C GLY A 67 -4.07 -2.27 0.22
N ARG A 68 -5.35 -1.89 0.16
CA ARG A 68 -5.79 -0.51 -0.11
C ARG A 68 -5.95 0.23 1.23
N ILE A 69 -4.97 1.04 1.59
CA ILE A 69 -5.05 2.08 2.63
C ILE A 69 -4.92 3.46 2.00
#